data_AF-A0A7R9WCP0-F1
#
_entry.id   AF-A0A7R9WCP0-F1
#
_cell.length_a   1.000
_cell.length_b   1.000
_cell.length_c   1.000
_cell.angle_alpha   90.00
_cell.angle_beta   90.00
_cell.angle_gamma   90.00
#
_symmetry.space_group_name_H-M   'P 1'
#
loop_
_entity.id
_entity.type
_entity.pdbx_description
1 polymer ?
#
loop_
_entity_poly.entity_id
_entity_poly.type
_entity_poly.pdbx_seq_one_letter_code
_entity_poly.pdbx_strand_id
1 'polypeptide(L)'
;DQNSGHTGKSAVIKTTTRQTVYLPVIGLVDAEELKPNDLVGVNKDSYLILEKLPVAYDSRIKAMEVDERPTEEYSDVGGLDKQIEELIEAVVLPMTEAERFKTIGIKPPKGVLLYGPPGTG
;
A
#
# COMPACT_ATOMS: atom_id res chain seq x y z
N ASP A 1 -44.44 15.02 15.22
CA ASP A 1 -43.49 15.69 14.32
C ASP A 1 -42.64 14.70 13.58
N GLN A 2 -43.01 14.50 12.31
CA GLN A 2 -42.38 13.59 11.37
C GLN A 2 -41.10 14.25 10.84
N ASN A 3 -39.93 13.80 11.29
CA ASN A 3 -38.67 14.07 10.59
C ASN A 3 -37.99 12.73 10.25
N SER A 4 -38.70 11.96 9.43
CA SER A 4 -38.20 10.78 8.74
C SER A 4 -37.67 11.20 7.36
N GLY A 5 -36.36 11.21 7.18
CA GLY A 5 -35.66 11.41 5.89
C GLY A 5 -34.25 11.94 6.15
N HIS A 6 -33.15 11.18 6.03
CA HIS A 6 -32.84 10.14 5.07
C HIS A 6 -32.10 8.96 5.73
N THR A 7 -32.54 7.74 5.45
CA THR A 7 -31.75 6.50 5.65
C THR A 7 -30.73 6.32 4.52
N GLY A 8 -30.09 7.43 4.11
CA GLY A 8 -29.08 7.48 3.07
C GLY A 8 -27.69 7.35 3.69
N LYS A 9 -26.74 6.81 2.92
CA LYS A 9 -25.34 6.80 3.34
C LYS A 9 -24.84 8.25 3.33
N SER A 10 -24.29 8.70 4.45
CA SER A 10 -23.74 10.05 4.64
C SER A 10 -22.23 9.99 4.81
N ALA A 11 -21.56 11.11 4.57
CA ALA A 11 -20.11 11.23 4.72
C ALA A 11 -19.74 12.49 5.49
N VAL A 12 -18.66 12.42 6.27
CA VAL A 12 -18.01 13.58 6.87
C VAL A 12 -16.69 13.76 6.15
N ILE A 13 -16.49 14.92 5.54
CA ILE A 13 -15.23 15.25 4.86
C ILE A 13 -14.48 16.32 5.64
N LYS A 14 -13.15 16.23 5.57
CA LYS A 14 -12.26 17.29 6.02
C LYS A 14 -11.55 17.85 4.80
N THR A 15 -11.81 19.12 4.48
CA THR A 15 -11.20 19.79 3.34
C THR A 15 -9.75 20.17 3.65
N THR A 16 -8.97 20.44 2.61
CA THR A 16 -7.58 20.94 2.72
C THR A 16 -7.52 22.32 3.40
N THR A 17 -8.62 23.09 3.36
CA THR A 17 -8.80 24.35 4.10
C THR A 17 -9.14 24.13 5.59
N ARG A 18 -9.04 22.90 6.09
CA ARG A 18 -9.29 22.49 7.49
C ARG A 18 -10.74 22.70 7.94
N GLN A 19 -11.70 22.72 7.02
CA GLN A 19 -13.12 22.74 7.35
C GLN A 19 -13.66 21.32 7.38
N THR A 20 -14.47 21.01 8.39
CA THR A 20 -15.17 19.74 8.49
C THR A 20 -16.61 19.96 8.07
N VAL A 21 -17.06 19.25 7.04
CA VAL A 21 -18.40 19.39 6.46
C VAL A 21 -19.12 18.06 6.50
N TYR A 22 -20.39 18.09 6.93
CA TYR A 22 -21.28 16.94 6.88
C TYR A 22 -22.05 16.93 5.56
N LEU A 23 -21.96 15.82 4.83
CA LEU A 23 -22.65 15.60 3.56
C LEU A 23 -23.74 14.54 3.76
N PRO A 24 -25.03 14.93 3.74
CA PRO A 24 -26.12 13.97 3.77
C PRO A 24 -26.23 13.18 2.45
N VAL A 25 -25.64 13.70 1.37
CA VAL A 25 -25.57 13.07 0.05
C VAL A 25 -24.10 13.06 -0.40
N ILE A 26 -23.57 11.88 -0.71
CA ILE A 26 -22.13 11.67 -0.97
C ILE A 26 -21.69 12.33 -2.28
N GLY A 27 -22.48 12.24 -3.34
CA GLY A 27 -22.17 12.83 -4.64
C GLY A 27 -22.20 11.79 -5.77
N LEU A 28 -21.17 11.80 -6.62
CA LEU A 28 -21.06 10.94 -7.81
C LEU A 28 -20.37 9.59 -7.54
N VAL A 29 -19.69 9.45 -6.40
CA VAL A 29 -18.97 8.23 -6.02
C VAL A 29 -19.84 7.35 -5.13
N ASP A 30 -19.76 6.04 -5.34
CA ASP A 30 -20.46 5.07 -4.51
C ASP A 30 -19.90 5.01 -3.09
N ALA A 31 -20.80 5.06 -2.13
CA ALA A 31 -20.48 5.02 -0.71
C ALA A 31 -19.73 3.76 -0.25
N GLU A 32 -19.82 2.67 -1.01
CA GLU A 32 -19.17 1.39 -0.70
C GLU A 32 -17.67 1.40 -1.04
N GLU A 33 -17.26 2.26 -1.97
CA GLU A 33 -15.88 2.39 -2.40
C GLU A 33 -15.06 3.33 -1.50
N LEU A 34 -15.77 4.13 -0.69
CA LEU A 34 -15.18 5.11 0.21
C LEU A 34 -14.88 4.49 1.56
N LYS A 35 -13.63 4.64 2.00
CA LYS A 35 -13.16 4.24 3.33
C LYS A 35 -12.64 5.46 4.09
N PRO A 36 -12.67 5.43 5.43
CA PRO A 36 -12.01 6.46 6.22
C PRO A 36 -10.54 6.63 5.80
N ASN A 37 -10.07 7.88 5.72
CA ASN A 37 -8.76 8.30 5.23
C ASN A 37 -8.53 8.26 3.71
N ASP A 38 -9.54 7.93 2.91
CA ASP A 38 -9.41 8.08 1.46
C ASP A 38 -9.31 9.56 1.06
N LEU A 39 -8.50 9.82 0.04
CA LEU A 39 -8.43 11.13 -0.60
C LEU A 39 -9.53 11.21 -1.64
N VAL A 40 -10.30 12.29 -1.62
CA VAL A 40 -11.43 12.50 -2.53
C VAL A 40 -11.37 13.90 -3.12
N GLY A 41 -11.73 14.00 -4.39
CA GLY A 41 -11.96 15.27 -5.07
C GLY A 41 -13.33 15.81 -4.67
N VAL A 42 -13.37 17.02 -4.12
CA VAL A 42 -14.62 17.69 -3.71
C VAL A 42 -14.85 18.95 -4.51
N ASN A 43 -16.10 19.27 -4.81
CA ASN A 43 -16.46 20.54 -5.43
C ASN A 43 -16.24 21.70 -4.44
N LYS A 44 -15.72 22.85 -4.93
CA LYS A 44 -15.41 24.02 -4.09
C LYS A 44 -16.63 24.71 -3.50
N ASP A 45 -17.76 24.69 -4.20
CA ASP A 45 -18.97 25.43 -3.82
C ASP A 45 -19.99 24.53 -3.12
N SER A 46 -20.18 23.30 -3.63
CA SER A 46 -21.20 22.37 -3.13
C SER A 46 -20.67 21.30 -2.18
N TYR A 47 -19.34 21.17 -2.03
CA TYR A 47 -18.67 20.14 -1.22
C TYR A 47 -18.99 18.68 -1.57
N LEU A 48 -19.69 18.43 -2.68
CA LEU A 48 -20.01 17.08 -3.15
C LEU A 48 -18.74 16.33 -3.57
N ILE A 49 -18.67 15.03 -3.27
CA ILE A 49 -17.57 14.17 -3.69
C ILE A 49 -17.76 13.83 -5.17
N LEU A 50 -16.77 14.20 -5.99
CA LEU A 50 -16.76 13.99 -7.44
C LEU A 50 -16.05 12.70 -7.82
N GLU A 51 -14.87 12.47 -7.24
CA GLU A 51 -14.02 11.33 -7.57
C GLU A 51 -13.18 10.88 -6.37
N LYS A 52 -12.76 9.61 -6.40
CA LYS A 52 -11.76 9.08 -5.49
C LYS A 52 -10.38 9.36 -6.07
N LEU A 53 -9.53 10.05 -5.30
CA LEU A 53 -8.16 10.30 -5.69
C LEU A 53 -7.29 9.09 -5.32
N PRO A 54 -6.26 8.79 -6.13
CA PRO A 54 -5.27 7.79 -5.75
C PRO A 54 -4.58 8.23 -4.46
N VAL A 55 -4.14 7.25 -3.67
CA VAL A 55 -3.43 7.51 -2.42
C VAL A 55 -2.17 8.34 -2.75
N ALA A 56 -2.06 9.52 -2.15
CA ALA A 56 -0.91 10.38 -2.35
C ALA A 56 0.27 9.81 -1.57
N TYR A 57 1.23 9.23 -2.28
CA TYR A 57 2.54 8.90 -1.73
C TYR A 57 3.41 10.17 -1.69
N ASP A 58 4.11 10.39 -0.57
CA ASP A 58 5.11 11.45 -0.44
C ASP A 58 6.16 11.34 -1.55
N SER A 59 6.64 12.47 -2.06
CA SER A 59 7.74 12.53 -3.03
C SER A 59 8.95 11.66 -2.67
N ARG A 60 9.25 11.50 -1.37
CA ARG A 60 10.34 10.66 -0.87
C ARG A 60 10.07 9.16 -1.06
N ILE A 61 8.81 8.74 -1.02
CA ILE A 61 8.41 7.35 -1.28
C ILE A 61 8.48 7.07 -2.78
N LYS A 62 8.07 8.02 -3.62
CA LYS A 62 8.20 7.90 -5.07
C LYS A 62 9.66 7.78 -5.51
N ALA A 63 10.58 8.45 -4.83
CA ALA A 63 12.02 8.31 -5.08
C ALA A 63 12.61 6.96 -4.61
N MET A 64 11.87 6.16 -3.83
CA MET A 64 12.28 4.80 -3.42
C MET A 64 11.72 3.73 -4.37
N GLU A 65 10.90 4.11 -5.36
CA GLU A 65 10.46 3.20 -6.40
C GLU A 65 11.66 2.84 -7.29
N VAL A 66 11.82 1.55 -7.57
CA VAL A 66 12.93 1.05 -8.39
C VAL A 66 12.55 1.21 -9.85
N ASP A 67 13.05 2.29 -10.48
CA ASP A 67 12.78 2.58 -11.90
C ASP A 67 13.58 1.66 -12.84
N GLU A 68 14.80 1.28 -12.45
CA GLU A 68 15.72 0.48 -13.26
C GLU A 68 16.08 -0.84 -12.58
N ARG A 69 16.12 -1.92 -13.36
CA ARG A 69 16.53 -3.23 -12.87
C ARG A 69 18.05 -3.26 -12.68
N PRO A 70 18.56 -3.60 -11.49
CA PRO A 70 20.00 -3.82 -11.28
C PRO A 70 20.55 -4.90 -12.21
N THR A 71 21.79 -4.74 -12.65
CA THR A 71 22.47 -5.63 -13.62
C THR A 71 23.38 -6.67 -12.95
N GLU A 72 23.56 -6.59 -11.63
CA GLU A 72 24.48 -7.41 -10.85
C GLU A 72 23.98 -8.86 -10.73
N GLU A 73 24.91 -9.81 -10.86
CA GLU A 73 24.63 -11.24 -10.71
C GLU A 73 25.22 -11.79 -9.40
N TYR A 74 24.70 -12.92 -8.90
CA TYR A 74 25.22 -13.58 -7.69
C TYR A 74 26.69 -14.01 -7.84
N SER A 75 27.17 -14.21 -9.06
CA SER A 75 28.57 -14.51 -9.35
C SER A 75 29.52 -13.35 -9.09
N ASP A 76 29.02 -12.12 -9.02
CA ASP A 76 29.82 -10.92 -8.77
C ASP A 76 30.15 -10.75 -7.26
N VAL A 77 29.52 -11.56 -6.40
CA VAL A 77 29.68 -11.51 -4.94
C VAL A 77 30.52 -12.70 -4.45
N GLY A 78 31.75 -12.43 -4.01
CA GLY A 78 32.69 -13.47 -3.56
C GLY A 78 32.60 -13.80 -2.06
N GLY A 79 32.71 -15.09 -1.72
CA GLY A 79 32.93 -15.56 -0.34
C GLY A 79 31.69 -15.57 0.57
N LEU A 80 30.51 -15.30 0.01
CA LEU A 80 29.22 -15.25 0.71
C LEU A 80 28.22 -16.32 0.21
N ASP A 81 28.71 -17.42 -0.36
CA ASP A 81 27.89 -18.45 -1.01
C ASP A 81 26.77 -18.98 -0.09
N LYS A 82 27.12 -19.22 1.19
CA LYS A 82 26.17 -19.72 2.18
C LYS A 82 25.04 -18.71 2.45
N GLN A 83 25.38 -17.43 2.57
CA GLN A 83 24.42 -16.36 2.83
C GLN A 83 23.51 -16.12 1.63
N ILE A 84 24.05 -16.25 0.40
CA ILE A 84 23.27 -16.18 -0.84
C ILE A 84 22.25 -17.32 -0.91
N GLU A 85 22.66 -18.55 -0.62
CA GLU A 85 21.77 -19.71 -0.59
C GLU A 85 20.63 -19.53 0.43
N GLU A 86 20.95 -19.16 1.67
CA GLU A 86 19.95 -18.90 2.73
C GLU A 86 18.96 -17.80 2.31
N LEU A 87 19.41 -16.76 1.62
CA LEU A 87 18.57 -15.66 1.15
C LEU A 87 17.64 -16.09 0.00
N ILE A 88 18.15 -16.89 -0.95
CA ILE A 88 17.36 -17.43 -2.07
C ILE A 88 16.26 -18.35 -1.53
N GLU A 89 16.58 -19.24 -0.59
CA GLU A 89 15.58 -20.12 0.03
C GLU A 89 14.53 -19.34 0.83
N ALA A 90 14.92 -18.27 1.51
CA ALA A 90 14.00 -17.50 2.32
C ALA A 90 13.09 -16.57 1.50
N VAL A 91 13.58 -16.00 0.38
CA VAL A 91 12.84 -14.96 -0.37
C VAL A 91 12.38 -15.45 -1.73
N VAL A 92 13.25 -16.08 -2.51
CA VAL A 92 12.95 -16.49 -3.88
C VAL A 92 12.06 -17.73 -3.88
N LEU A 93 12.36 -18.74 -3.06
CA LEU A 93 11.61 -20.00 -3.04
C LEU A 93 10.11 -19.82 -2.68
N PRO A 94 9.71 -18.98 -1.71
CA PRO A 94 8.30 -18.70 -1.48
C PRO A 94 7.62 -17.94 -2.62
N MET A 95 8.36 -17.16 -3.40
CA MET A 95 7.83 -16.40 -4.54
C MET A 95 7.65 -17.29 -5.78
N THR A 96 8.61 -18.19 -6.06
CA THR A 96 8.57 -19.06 -7.24
C THR A 96 7.73 -20.33 -7.00
N GLU A 97 7.78 -20.90 -5.79
CA GLU A 97 7.17 -22.20 -5.47
C GLU A 97 6.16 -22.12 -4.30
N ALA A 98 5.27 -21.13 -4.34
CA ALA A 98 4.27 -20.93 -3.28
C ALA A 98 3.37 -22.16 -3.00
N GLU A 99 3.15 -23.03 -3.98
CA GLU A 99 2.35 -24.25 -3.81
C GLU A 99 3.01 -25.27 -2.90
N ARG A 100 4.34 -25.45 -2.98
CA ARG A 100 5.06 -26.40 -2.12
C ARG A 100 4.91 -26.05 -0.64
N PHE A 101 4.95 -24.76 -0.30
CA PHE A 101 4.69 -24.30 1.07
C PHE A 101 3.27 -24.61 1.53
N LYS A 102 2.27 -24.48 0.64
CA LYS A 102 0.87 -24.83 0.95
C LYS A 102 0.68 -26.33 1.14
N THR A 103 1.30 -27.17 0.32
CA THR A 103 1.21 -28.63 0.42
C THR A 103 1.87 -29.16 1.69
N ILE A 104 3.03 -28.59 2.06
CA ILE A 104 3.74 -28.96 3.29
C ILE A 104 3.03 -28.38 4.53
N GLY A 105 2.24 -27.31 4.36
CA GLY A 105 1.49 -26.67 5.43
C GLY A 105 2.34 -25.76 6.33
N ILE A 106 3.52 -25.35 5.87
CA ILE A 106 4.42 -24.44 6.58
C ILE A 106 4.25 -23.01 6.06
N LYS A 107 4.44 -22.03 6.95
CA LYS A 107 4.40 -20.61 6.58
C LYS A 107 5.79 -20.15 6.13
N PRO A 108 5.92 -19.47 4.98
CA PRO A 108 7.19 -18.91 4.56
C PRO A 108 7.65 -17.81 5.53
N PRO A 109 8.97 -17.56 5.63
CA PRO A 109 9.50 -16.45 6.41
C PRO A 109 9.02 -15.11 5.85
N LYS A 110 8.82 -14.11 6.73
CA LYS A 110 8.27 -12.79 6.34
C LYS A 110 9.33 -11.77 5.94
N GLY A 111 10.58 -12.02 6.28
CA GLY A 111 11.70 -11.11 6.05
C GLY A 111 13.00 -11.70 6.55
N VAL A 112 14.10 -11.18 6.03
CA VAL A 112 15.47 -11.58 6.36
C VAL A 112 16.16 -10.36 6.99
N LEU A 113 16.95 -10.59 8.04
CA LEU A 113 17.78 -9.55 8.65
C LEU A 113 19.24 -9.84 8.34
N LEU A 114 19.87 -8.94 7.58
CA LEU A 114 21.32 -8.97 7.34
C LEU A 114 22.01 -8.08 8.36
N TYR A 115 23.06 -8.58 9.02
CA TYR A 115 23.85 -7.82 9.98
C TYR A 115 25.33 -8.20 9.89
N GLY A 116 26.20 -7.24 10.18
CA GLY A 116 27.65 -7.43 10.12
C GLY A 116 28.41 -6.11 10.28
N PRO A 117 29.75 -6.15 10.30
CA PRO A 117 30.59 -4.96 10.14
C PRO A 117 30.27 -4.22 8.84
N PRO A 118 30.45 -2.88 8.77
CA PRO A 118 30.29 -2.15 7.52
C PRO A 118 31.32 -2.64 6.47
N GLY A 119 30.88 -2.83 5.23
CA GLY A 119 31.74 -3.28 4.12
C GLY A 119 31.78 -4.80 3.89
N THR A 120 30.90 -5.58 4.53
CA THR A 120 30.78 -7.04 4.30
C THR A 120 29.67 -7.41 3.31
N GLY A 121 29.18 -6.44 2.54
CA GLY A 121 28.18 -6.57 1.50
C GLY A 121 28.48 -5.52 0.44
#